data_AF-A0A9W7DXR8-F1
#
_entry.id   AF-A0A9W7DXR8-F1
#
_cell.length_a   1.000
_cell.length_b   1.000
_cell.length_c   1.000
_cell.angle_alpha   90.00
_cell.angle_beta   90.00
_cell.angle_gamma   90.00
#
_symmetry.space_group_name_H-M   'P 1'
#
loop_
_entity.id
_entity.type
_entity.pdbx_description
1 polymer ?
#
loop_
_entity_poly.entity_id
_entity_poly.type
_entity_poly.pdbx_seq_one_letter_code
_entity_poly.pdbx_strand_id
1 'polypeptide(L)'
;MMNSSSMLPPASMPPLVQAPQTAAPGAKGWDYLARMKSANQNVICTSKAGQVRKCSVEFLLSRSLRIPIFQRRYCWTAPNWRQALQDITFLATGRKSSHSFGRITCVDAGGAGLVVIDGQQRNTTCVLLLAACRDIALEEGHFALAKSIDGKLFGNKLDKVDEWVQSKKEEGGGSVQIQDGDYIDCCCLIPTYCDRASFLHAVLTPSIGATSDSSWTRPLEAKQYLTQKLREGELASAGVIGLENLKRVITAVLRKIEWLYFPLDVGGKHDDGTEDLEIIFERLALRDAMFCRPPSKSQYAEMASVDFIRNLMLGGFVKKEEIALEMYKTWWLPIETQAGKSAAQENKDGGEVLENLLEAFLVEEGLPVGEEEKGGGTPSIYHSDISKMVGGDLYAYFRDYVTHAKESGMSSEELLIKVHDFGVNRYFAGTYRADKKRKKISVAKGYGRGGSGLELGGSRKCPRCQFSNDASAQVCTACNLQPI
;
A
#
# COMPACT_ATOMS: atom_id res chain seq x y z
N MET A 1 -28.93 -61.38 -8.22
CA MET A 1 -28.80 -60.21 -9.12
C MET A 1 -28.98 -58.96 -8.26
N MET A 2 -27.87 -58.38 -7.79
CA MET A 2 -27.87 -57.18 -6.94
C MET A 2 -27.43 -55.98 -7.79
N ASN A 3 -28.22 -54.92 -7.73
CA ASN A 3 -28.06 -53.70 -8.50
C ASN A 3 -26.89 -52.87 -7.95
N SER A 4 -25.95 -52.55 -8.83
CA SER A 4 -24.72 -51.80 -8.61
C SER A 4 -24.98 -50.30 -8.48
N SER A 5 -24.60 -49.73 -7.34
CA SER A 5 -24.41 -48.28 -7.17
C SER A 5 -23.08 -47.89 -7.82
N SER A 6 -23.14 -47.04 -8.85
CA SER A 6 -21.97 -46.43 -9.47
C SER A 6 -21.44 -45.30 -8.59
N MET A 7 -20.33 -45.56 -7.89
CA MET A 7 -19.55 -44.49 -7.26
C MET A 7 -18.82 -43.69 -8.33
N LEU A 8 -19.03 -42.38 -8.34
CA LEU A 8 -18.22 -41.43 -9.11
C LEU A 8 -16.76 -41.49 -8.59
N PRO A 9 -15.75 -41.47 -9.46
CA PRO A 9 -14.36 -41.44 -9.04
C PRO A 9 -14.04 -40.09 -8.36
N PRO A 10 -13.11 -40.06 -7.40
CA PRO A 10 -12.68 -38.82 -6.78
C PRO A 10 -12.03 -37.90 -7.84
N ALA A 11 -12.39 -36.62 -7.80
CA ALA A 11 -11.84 -35.59 -8.68
C ALA A 11 -10.30 -35.59 -8.58
N SER A 12 -9.64 -35.84 -9.71
CA SER A 12 -8.19 -35.76 -9.83
C SER A 12 -7.73 -34.35 -9.52
N MET A 13 -6.79 -34.22 -8.58
CA MET A 13 -6.09 -32.96 -8.34
C MET A 13 -5.47 -32.44 -9.64
N PRO A 14 -5.51 -31.11 -9.89
CA PRO A 14 -4.81 -30.53 -11.02
C PRO A 14 -3.31 -30.88 -10.92
N PRO A 15 -2.64 -31.15 -12.05
CA PRO A 15 -1.23 -31.51 -12.03
C PRO A 15 -0.43 -30.37 -11.38
N LEU A 16 0.50 -30.76 -10.50
CA LEU A 16 1.59 -29.90 -10.02
C LEU A 16 2.19 -29.19 -11.25
N VAL A 17 2.05 -27.86 -11.28
CA VAL A 17 2.71 -27.02 -12.28
C VAL A 17 4.20 -27.35 -12.21
N GLN A 18 4.74 -27.89 -13.31
CA GLN A 18 6.15 -28.17 -13.40
C GLN A 18 6.91 -26.85 -13.23
N ALA A 19 7.96 -26.88 -12.39
CA ALA A 19 8.84 -25.74 -12.20
C ALA A 19 9.32 -25.21 -13.57
N PRO A 20 9.36 -23.88 -13.77
CA PRO A 20 9.81 -23.31 -15.04
C PRO A 20 11.21 -23.83 -15.39
N GLN A 21 11.41 -24.11 -16.68
CA GLN A 21 12.77 -24.28 -17.21
C GLN A 21 13.57 -23.02 -16.86
N THR A 22 14.64 -23.24 -16.09
CA THR A 22 15.55 -22.27 -15.51
C THR A 22 15.69 -20.99 -16.34
N ALA A 23 15.42 -19.85 -15.70
CA ALA A 23 15.74 -18.53 -16.22
C ALA A 23 17.17 -18.50 -16.78
N ALA A 24 17.36 -17.75 -17.88
CA ALA A 24 18.64 -17.64 -18.59
C ALA A 24 19.83 -17.46 -17.61
N PRO A 25 20.97 -18.14 -17.85
CA PRO A 25 22.12 -18.12 -16.95
C PRO A 25 22.69 -16.69 -16.89
N GLY A 26 22.37 -15.96 -15.82
CA GLY A 26 22.86 -14.60 -15.61
C GLY A 26 22.04 -13.72 -14.67
N ALA A 27 20.74 -13.95 -14.50
CA ALA A 27 19.91 -13.16 -13.58
C ALA A 27 19.94 -13.76 -12.17
N LYS A 28 21.09 -13.68 -11.48
CA LYS A 28 21.14 -13.92 -10.03
C LYS A 28 20.41 -12.75 -9.39
N GLY A 29 19.13 -12.89 -9.02
CA GLY A 29 18.23 -11.79 -8.61
C GLY A 29 18.60 -11.01 -7.32
N TRP A 30 19.88 -10.88 -7.00
CA TRP A 30 20.43 -9.95 -6.01
C TRP A 30 20.92 -8.62 -6.57
N ASP A 31 20.55 -8.38 -7.81
CA ASP A 31 20.74 -7.16 -8.56
C ASP A 31 20.32 -5.93 -7.73
N TYR A 32 19.23 -6.05 -6.96
CA TYR A 32 18.74 -5.03 -6.03
C TYR A 32 19.71 -4.70 -4.88
N LEU A 33 20.21 -5.71 -4.15
CA LEU A 33 21.17 -5.49 -3.05
C LEU A 33 22.48 -4.86 -3.53
N ALA A 34 22.95 -5.24 -4.72
CA ALA A 34 24.13 -4.61 -5.32
C ALA A 34 23.86 -3.12 -5.61
N ARG A 35 22.74 -2.81 -6.26
CA ARG A 35 22.30 -1.44 -6.56
C ARG A 35 22.12 -0.61 -5.29
N MET A 36 21.55 -1.18 -4.23
CA MET A 36 21.37 -0.49 -2.96
C MET A 36 22.70 -0.09 -2.31
N LYS A 37 23.73 -0.94 -2.41
CA LYS A 37 25.08 -0.64 -1.93
C LYS A 37 25.77 0.41 -2.79
N SER A 38 25.61 0.36 -4.12
CA SER A 38 26.23 1.32 -5.04
C SER A 38 25.54 2.67 -5.11
N ALA A 39 24.24 2.74 -4.84
CA ALA A 39 23.44 3.95 -5.03
C ALA A 39 23.94 5.08 -4.13
N ASN A 40 23.99 6.29 -4.68
CA ASN A 40 24.43 7.47 -3.94
C ASN A 40 23.57 7.71 -2.69
N GLN A 41 24.15 7.53 -1.50
CA GLN A 41 23.45 7.61 -0.22
C GLN A 41 23.00 9.03 0.13
N ASN A 42 23.54 10.06 -0.54
CA ASN A 42 23.13 11.45 -0.35
C ASN A 42 21.91 11.84 -1.18
N VAL A 43 21.45 10.97 -2.10
CA VAL A 43 20.30 11.24 -2.97
C VAL A 43 19.09 10.45 -2.48
N ILE A 44 18.12 11.14 -1.89
CA ILE A 44 16.87 10.53 -1.41
C ILE A 44 15.97 10.12 -2.59
N CYS A 45 15.84 10.99 -3.59
CA CYS A 45 15.06 10.77 -4.79
C CYS A 45 15.58 11.66 -5.92
N THR A 46 15.23 11.33 -7.16
CA THR A 46 15.75 12.00 -8.37
C THR A 46 14.93 13.21 -8.81
N SER A 47 13.96 13.65 -8.00
CA SER A 47 13.19 14.85 -8.30
C SER A 47 14.05 16.11 -8.32
N LYS A 48 13.91 16.90 -9.39
CA LYS A 48 14.59 18.21 -9.52
C LYS A 48 13.72 19.31 -8.91
N ALA A 49 14.31 20.19 -8.10
CA ALA A 49 13.58 21.25 -7.38
C ALA A 49 12.71 22.12 -8.30
N GLY A 50 13.18 22.44 -9.51
CA GLY A 50 12.42 23.24 -10.49
C GLY A 50 11.20 22.54 -11.09
N GLN A 51 11.04 21.23 -10.90
CA GLN A 51 9.90 20.44 -11.40
C GLN A 51 8.85 20.18 -10.33
N VAL A 52 9.18 20.41 -9.05
CA VAL A 52 8.25 20.26 -7.93
C VAL A 52 7.19 21.36 -8.01
N ARG A 53 5.91 20.97 -8.00
CA ARG A 53 4.80 21.91 -8.16
C ARG A 53 3.58 21.50 -7.36
N LYS A 54 2.66 22.43 -7.14
CA LYS A 54 1.32 22.07 -6.64
C LYS A 54 0.50 21.43 -7.75
N CYS A 55 -0.31 20.44 -7.42
CA CYS A 55 -1.34 19.91 -8.32
C CYS A 55 -2.61 19.54 -7.55
N SER A 56 -3.73 19.43 -8.27
CA SER A 56 -5.01 18.99 -7.70
C SER A 56 -5.20 17.48 -7.88
N VAL A 57 -6.18 16.92 -7.18
CA VAL A 57 -6.62 15.53 -7.44
C VAL A 57 -7.12 15.39 -8.88
N GLU A 58 -7.87 16.38 -9.39
CA GLU A 58 -8.35 16.37 -10.78
C GLU A 58 -7.22 16.23 -11.81
N PHE A 59 -6.07 16.90 -11.59
CA PHE A 59 -4.89 16.73 -12.44
C PHE A 59 -4.37 15.28 -12.38
N LEU A 60 -4.24 14.71 -11.18
CA LEU A 60 -3.70 13.36 -11.00
C LEU A 60 -4.59 12.30 -11.67
N LEU A 61 -5.91 12.38 -11.48
CA LEU A 61 -6.85 11.43 -12.08
C LEU A 61 -6.87 11.51 -13.61
N SER A 62 -6.52 12.66 -14.20
CA SER A 62 -6.41 12.83 -15.65
C SER A 62 -5.19 12.12 -16.27
N ARG A 63 -4.24 11.68 -15.46
CA ARG A 63 -2.98 11.07 -15.94
C ARG A 63 -2.97 9.54 -15.90
N SER A 64 -4.01 8.90 -15.35
CA SER A 64 -4.03 7.48 -14.95
C SER A 64 -2.89 7.13 -13.98
N LEU A 65 -3.25 6.59 -12.82
CA LEU A 65 -2.30 6.30 -11.74
C LEU A 65 -2.14 4.79 -11.61
N ARG A 66 -0.91 4.30 -11.57
CA ARG A 66 -0.60 2.90 -11.29
C ARG A 66 0.19 2.79 -10.00
N ILE A 67 -0.24 1.90 -9.12
CA ILE A 67 0.47 1.58 -7.87
C ILE A 67 1.23 0.25 -8.10
N PRO A 68 2.58 0.25 -8.09
CA PRO A 68 3.38 -0.93 -8.39
C PRO A 68 3.34 -1.96 -7.24
N ILE A 69 3.69 -3.22 -7.54
CA ILE A 69 3.54 -4.34 -6.59
C ILE A 69 4.42 -4.22 -5.33
N PHE A 70 5.56 -3.54 -5.41
CA PHE A 70 6.43 -3.28 -4.26
C PHE A 70 5.85 -2.23 -3.30
N GLN A 71 4.78 -1.55 -3.67
CA GLN A 71 4.05 -0.73 -2.71
C GLN A 71 3.24 -1.59 -1.74
N ARG A 72 2.98 -1.05 -0.55
CA ARG A 72 2.08 -1.69 0.41
C ARG A 72 0.64 -1.72 -0.12
N ARG A 73 -0.19 -2.59 0.45
CA ARG A 73 -1.64 -2.61 0.17
C ARG A 73 -2.35 -1.42 0.82
N TYR A 74 -3.59 -1.18 0.41
CA TYR A 74 -4.44 -0.18 1.06
C TYR A 74 -4.81 -0.61 2.49
N CYS A 75 -4.12 -0.05 3.49
CA CYS A 75 -4.30 -0.37 4.90
C CYS A 75 -4.87 0.76 5.78
N TRP A 76 -5.41 1.83 5.18
CA TRP A 76 -6.11 2.86 5.97
C TRP A 76 -7.34 2.26 6.64
N THR A 77 -7.67 2.76 7.83
CA THR A 77 -8.75 2.29 8.70
C THR A 77 -9.68 3.45 9.05
N ALA A 78 -10.76 3.17 9.80
CA ALA A 78 -11.78 4.17 10.15
C ALA A 78 -11.25 5.49 10.73
N PRO A 79 -10.24 5.52 11.63
CA PRO A 79 -9.62 6.78 12.06
C PRO A 79 -9.03 7.61 10.91
N ASN A 80 -8.36 6.96 9.95
CA ASN A 80 -7.78 7.64 8.79
C ASN A 80 -8.88 8.19 7.88
N TRP A 81 -9.89 7.36 7.57
CA TRP A 81 -11.01 7.75 6.72
C TRP A 81 -11.83 8.90 7.32
N ARG A 82 -12.05 8.86 8.64
CA ARG A 82 -12.72 9.93 9.39
C ARG A 82 -11.97 11.26 9.26
N GLN A 83 -10.66 11.24 9.47
CA GLN A 83 -9.83 12.44 9.37
C GLN A 83 -9.87 13.02 7.95
N ALA A 84 -9.67 12.16 6.93
CA ALA A 84 -9.72 12.57 5.53
C ALA A 84 -11.07 13.19 5.17
N LEU A 85 -12.18 12.55 5.58
CA LEU A 85 -13.51 13.07 5.33
C LEU A 85 -13.76 14.39 6.07
N GLN A 86 -13.29 14.54 7.31
CA GLN A 86 -13.43 15.78 8.08
C GLN A 86 -12.73 16.96 7.37
N ASP A 87 -11.51 16.76 6.87
CA ASP A 87 -10.79 17.79 6.12
C ASP A 87 -11.54 18.19 4.84
N ILE A 88 -12.13 17.23 4.14
CA ILE A 88 -12.94 17.47 2.94
C ILE A 88 -14.24 18.20 3.29
N THR A 89 -14.89 17.85 4.39
CA THR A 89 -16.09 18.53 4.89
C THR A 89 -15.80 19.99 5.25
N PHE A 90 -14.64 20.29 5.85
CA PHE A 90 -14.23 21.68 6.10
C PHE A 90 -14.03 22.49 4.81
N LEU A 91 -13.56 21.85 3.74
CA LEU A 91 -13.43 22.48 2.42
C LEU A 91 -14.79 22.67 1.73
N ALA A 92 -15.69 21.71 1.87
CA ALA A 92 -17.03 21.73 1.29
C ALA A 92 -17.92 22.79 1.96
N THR A 93 -17.78 22.98 3.27
CA THR A 93 -18.49 24.00 4.05
C THR A 93 -17.86 25.40 3.99
N GLY A 94 -16.72 25.55 3.30
CA GLY A 94 -16.03 26.83 3.18
C GLY A 94 -15.26 27.28 4.43
N ARG A 95 -15.17 26.42 5.46
CA ARG A 95 -14.34 26.67 6.66
C ARG A 95 -12.85 26.70 6.33
N LYS A 96 -12.44 26.02 5.26
CA LYS A 96 -11.11 26.09 4.65
C LYS A 96 -11.25 26.36 3.14
N SER A 97 -10.33 27.13 2.57
CA SER A 97 -10.28 27.40 1.12
C SER A 97 -9.57 26.28 0.35
N SER A 98 -8.48 25.76 0.89
CA SER A 98 -7.73 24.61 0.38
C SER A 98 -7.11 23.80 1.53
N HIS A 99 -6.68 22.58 1.24
CA HIS A 99 -6.01 21.69 2.18
C HIS A 99 -4.85 20.96 1.49
N SER A 100 -3.65 21.03 2.09
CA SER A 100 -2.51 20.23 1.62
C SER A 100 -2.69 18.79 2.05
N PHE A 101 -2.77 17.85 1.10
CA PHE A 101 -2.70 16.42 1.40
C PHE A 101 -1.26 15.90 1.52
N GLY A 102 -0.28 16.81 1.52
CA GLY A 102 1.12 16.50 1.59
C GLY A 102 1.71 16.25 0.20
N ARG A 103 2.64 15.30 0.14
CA ARG A 103 3.38 14.98 -1.07
C ARG A 103 2.77 13.79 -1.82
N ILE A 104 2.78 13.89 -3.14
CA ILE A 104 2.69 12.74 -4.03
C ILE A 104 3.96 12.65 -4.87
N THR A 105 4.58 11.48 -4.90
CA THR A 105 5.81 11.23 -5.68
C THR A 105 5.49 10.23 -6.77
N CYS A 106 5.73 10.61 -8.03
CA CYS A 106 5.39 9.76 -9.17
C CYS A 106 6.50 9.73 -10.21
N VAL A 107 6.56 8.64 -10.96
CA VAL A 107 7.33 8.52 -12.21
C VAL A 107 6.37 8.72 -13.38
N ASP A 108 6.74 9.50 -14.38
CA ASP A 108 5.98 9.54 -15.64
C ASP A 108 6.43 8.37 -16.54
N ALA A 109 5.54 7.40 -16.73
CA ALA A 109 5.76 6.25 -17.60
C ALA A 109 5.34 6.54 -19.06
N GLY A 110 5.23 7.82 -19.44
CA GLY A 110 4.82 8.26 -20.76
C GLY A 110 3.36 7.93 -21.04
N GLY A 111 3.11 7.19 -22.13
CA GLY A 111 1.76 6.80 -22.55
C GLY A 111 1.02 5.89 -21.56
N ALA A 112 1.74 5.26 -20.61
CA ALA A 112 1.19 4.36 -19.60
C ALA A 112 0.73 5.08 -18.30
N GLY A 113 0.85 6.40 -18.23
CA GLY A 113 0.41 7.20 -17.10
C GLY A 113 1.48 7.43 -16.03
N LEU A 114 1.05 7.65 -14.79
CA LEU A 114 1.93 7.94 -13.65
C LEU A 114 2.05 6.73 -12.71
N VAL A 115 3.27 6.30 -12.42
CA VAL A 115 3.55 5.29 -11.40
C VAL A 115 3.73 5.97 -10.05
N VAL A 116 2.89 5.65 -9.07
CA VAL A 116 2.88 6.27 -7.74
C VAL A 116 3.87 5.56 -6.82
N ILE A 117 4.84 6.30 -6.28
CA ILE A 117 5.87 5.81 -5.35
C ILE A 117 5.58 6.23 -3.90
N ASP A 118 4.92 7.37 -3.72
CA ASP A 118 4.43 7.83 -2.41
C ASP A 118 3.13 8.63 -2.61
N GLY A 119 2.25 8.59 -1.60
CA GLY A 119 0.94 9.27 -1.61
C GLY A 119 -0.24 8.36 -1.89
N GLN A 120 -0.01 7.06 -2.09
CA GLN A 120 -1.03 6.12 -2.55
C GLN A 120 -2.29 6.05 -1.69
N GLN A 121 -2.17 6.01 -0.36
CA GLN A 121 -3.29 5.74 0.54
C GLN A 121 -4.35 6.85 0.43
N ARG A 122 -3.88 8.08 0.63
CA ARG A 122 -4.66 9.32 0.51
C ARG A 122 -5.33 9.46 -0.85
N ASN A 123 -4.59 9.18 -1.93
CA ASN A 123 -5.14 9.32 -3.28
C ASN A 123 -6.18 8.24 -3.59
N THR A 124 -5.95 6.99 -3.20
CA THR A 124 -6.95 5.91 -3.29
C THR A 124 -8.22 6.30 -2.51
N THR A 125 -8.10 6.87 -1.30
CA THR A 125 -9.26 7.35 -0.53
C THR A 125 -10.03 8.47 -1.25
N CYS A 126 -9.35 9.37 -1.98
CA CYS A 126 -10.03 10.38 -2.80
C CYS A 126 -10.89 9.74 -3.88
N VAL A 127 -10.36 8.71 -4.57
CA VAL A 127 -11.09 7.99 -5.61
C VAL A 127 -12.29 7.24 -5.03
N LEU A 128 -12.12 6.57 -3.89
CA LEU A 128 -13.20 5.86 -3.20
C LEU A 128 -14.29 6.82 -2.69
N LEU A 129 -13.93 8.03 -2.26
CA LEU A 129 -14.90 9.05 -1.89
C LEU A 129 -15.69 9.57 -3.11
N LEU A 130 -15.04 9.73 -4.28
CA LEU A 130 -15.75 10.07 -5.51
C LEU A 130 -16.73 8.97 -5.91
N ALA A 131 -16.34 7.69 -5.79
CA ALA A 131 -17.24 6.56 -6.03
C ALA A 131 -18.41 6.53 -5.02
N ALA A 132 -18.18 6.85 -3.75
CA ALA A 132 -19.25 7.03 -2.77
C ALA A 132 -20.22 8.16 -3.16
N CYS A 133 -19.70 9.31 -3.60
CA CYS A 133 -20.54 10.41 -4.09
C CYS A 133 -21.32 10.04 -5.36
N ARG A 134 -20.74 9.21 -6.25
CA ARG A 134 -21.40 8.71 -7.46
C ARG A 134 -22.59 7.83 -7.12
N ASP A 135 -22.44 6.91 -6.18
CA ASP A 135 -23.53 6.04 -5.75
C ASP A 135 -24.69 6.84 -5.13
N ILE A 136 -24.38 7.77 -4.23
CA ILE A 136 -25.39 8.67 -3.63
C ILE A 136 -26.11 9.48 -4.73
N ALA A 137 -25.36 10.01 -5.72
CA ALA A 137 -25.95 10.73 -6.83
C ALA A 137 -26.90 9.85 -7.66
N LEU A 138 -26.61 8.56 -7.86
CA LEU A 138 -27.50 7.65 -8.58
C LEU A 138 -28.79 7.37 -7.79
N GLU A 139 -28.67 7.08 -6.50
CA GLU A 139 -29.81 6.81 -5.62
C GLU A 139 -30.76 8.01 -5.50
N GLU A 140 -30.21 9.23 -5.46
CA GLU A 140 -30.98 10.49 -5.41
C GLU A 140 -31.46 10.98 -6.79
N GLY A 141 -31.22 10.22 -7.87
CA GLY A 141 -31.68 10.55 -9.24
C GLY A 141 -30.87 11.64 -9.94
N HIS A 142 -29.67 11.96 -9.45
CA HIS A 142 -28.74 12.94 -10.01
C HIS A 142 -27.83 12.32 -11.11
N PHE A 143 -28.44 11.69 -12.11
CA PHE A 143 -27.74 10.90 -13.15
C PHE A 143 -26.66 11.68 -13.92
N ALA A 144 -26.88 12.97 -14.21
CA ALA A 144 -25.89 13.80 -14.90
C ALA A 144 -24.62 14.00 -14.07
N LEU A 145 -24.76 14.15 -12.75
CA LEU A 145 -23.63 14.25 -11.83
C LEU A 145 -22.92 12.90 -11.72
N ALA A 146 -23.66 11.80 -11.55
CA ALA A 146 -23.08 10.46 -11.52
C ALA A 146 -22.24 10.16 -12.77
N LYS A 147 -22.79 10.43 -13.96
CA LYS A 147 -22.07 10.29 -15.24
C LYS A 147 -20.81 11.15 -15.31
N SER A 148 -20.86 12.38 -14.78
CA SER A 148 -19.68 13.24 -14.70
C SER A 148 -18.60 12.66 -13.78
N ILE A 149 -18.97 11.97 -12.71
CA ILE A 149 -18.01 11.32 -11.80
C ILE A 149 -17.44 10.06 -12.46
N ASP A 150 -18.28 9.23 -13.10
CA ASP A 150 -17.81 8.05 -13.84
C ASP A 150 -16.79 8.45 -14.93
N GLY A 151 -17.01 9.58 -15.62
CA GLY A 151 -16.03 10.14 -16.55
C GLY A 151 -14.68 10.47 -15.91
N LYS A 152 -14.64 10.85 -14.63
CA LYS A 152 -13.39 11.06 -13.88
C LYS A 152 -12.78 9.74 -13.39
N LEU A 153 -13.61 8.77 -12.99
CA LEU A 153 -13.17 7.46 -12.52
C LEU A 153 -12.60 6.58 -13.63
N PHE A 154 -13.08 6.74 -14.88
CA PHE A 154 -12.74 5.90 -16.03
C PHE A 154 -12.23 6.69 -17.23
N GLY A 155 -11.67 7.88 -17.01
CA GLY A 155 -11.00 8.67 -18.06
C GLY A 155 -11.89 9.02 -19.27
N ASN A 156 -13.20 9.15 -19.07
CA ASN A 156 -14.24 9.32 -20.10
C ASN A 156 -14.32 8.18 -21.14
N LYS A 157 -13.83 6.98 -20.82
CA LYS A 157 -13.89 5.78 -21.67
C LYS A 157 -14.85 4.75 -21.09
N LEU A 158 -16.12 5.12 -20.93
CA LEU A 158 -17.15 4.24 -20.35
C LEU A 158 -17.49 3.06 -21.27
N ASP A 159 -17.32 3.22 -22.57
CA ASP A 159 -17.35 2.14 -23.56
C ASP A 159 -16.39 1.00 -23.20
N LYS A 160 -15.18 1.32 -22.72
CA LYS A 160 -14.20 0.32 -22.27
C LYS A 160 -14.60 -0.38 -20.97
N VAL A 161 -15.39 0.29 -20.13
CA VAL A 161 -15.97 -0.34 -18.94
C VAL A 161 -17.05 -1.33 -19.37
N ASP A 162 -17.93 -0.93 -20.30
CA ASP A 162 -19.01 -1.78 -20.81
C ASP A 162 -18.45 -3.02 -21.53
N GLU A 163 -17.43 -2.85 -22.38
CA GLU A 163 -16.69 -3.96 -23.02
C GLU A 163 -16.14 -4.95 -21.98
N TRP A 164 -15.49 -4.42 -20.92
CA TRP A 164 -14.92 -5.26 -19.86
C TRP A 164 -16.00 -6.00 -19.06
N VAL A 165 -17.10 -5.32 -18.72
CA VAL A 165 -18.24 -5.92 -18.00
C VAL A 165 -18.87 -7.04 -18.82
N GLN A 166 -19.01 -6.84 -20.14
CA GLN A 166 -19.57 -7.84 -21.04
C GLN A 166 -18.67 -9.08 -21.12
N SER A 167 -17.34 -8.91 -21.24
CA SER A 167 -16.38 -10.02 -21.18
C SER A 167 -16.53 -10.84 -19.90
N LYS A 168 -16.67 -10.17 -18.74
CA LYS A 168 -16.86 -10.86 -17.46
C LYS A 168 -18.19 -11.60 -17.35
N LYS A 169 -19.27 -11.07 -17.94
CA LYS A 169 -20.55 -11.78 -17.99
C LYS A 169 -20.46 -13.04 -18.85
N GLU A 170 -19.74 -13.00 -19.96
CA GLU A 170 -19.54 -14.16 -20.83
C GLU A 170 -18.73 -15.25 -20.12
N GLU A 171 -17.67 -14.88 -19.41
CA GLU A 171 -16.89 -15.79 -18.57
C GLU A 171 -17.71 -16.37 -17.41
N GLY A 172 -18.54 -15.55 -16.76
CA GLY A 172 -19.28 -15.88 -15.53
C GLY A 172 -20.73 -16.32 -15.73
N GLY A 173 -21.13 -16.73 -16.93
CA GLY A 173 -22.48 -17.26 -17.21
C GLY A 173 -23.60 -16.25 -16.94
N GLY A 174 -23.37 -14.97 -17.21
CA GLY A 174 -24.29 -13.85 -16.98
C GLY A 174 -24.02 -13.06 -15.70
N SER A 175 -23.16 -13.56 -14.80
CA SER A 175 -22.72 -12.85 -13.59
C SER A 175 -21.34 -12.21 -13.79
N VAL A 176 -21.09 -11.06 -13.14
CA VAL A 176 -19.78 -10.39 -13.17
C VAL A 176 -19.01 -10.78 -11.91
N GLN A 177 -18.13 -11.77 -12.04
CA GLN A 177 -17.21 -12.17 -10.97
C GLN A 177 -15.87 -11.44 -11.13
N ILE A 178 -15.48 -10.67 -10.11
CA ILE A 178 -14.20 -9.97 -10.06
C ILE A 178 -13.20 -10.82 -9.26
N GLN A 179 -12.05 -11.08 -9.85
CA GLN A 179 -10.95 -11.83 -9.24
C GLN A 179 -9.81 -10.90 -8.82
N ASP A 180 -8.99 -11.34 -7.87
CA ASP A 180 -7.77 -10.62 -7.50
C ASP A 180 -6.83 -10.49 -8.71
N GLY A 181 -6.40 -9.27 -8.97
CA GLY A 181 -5.59 -8.94 -10.14
C GLY A 181 -6.37 -8.30 -11.29
N ASP A 182 -7.69 -8.50 -11.37
CA ASP A 182 -8.54 -7.89 -12.40
C ASP A 182 -8.44 -6.36 -12.38
N TYR A 183 -8.39 -5.72 -13.55
CA TYR A 183 -8.33 -4.27 -13.67
C TYR A 183 -8.95 -3.81 -14.99
N ILE A 184 -9.29 -2.53 -15.04
CA ILE A 184 -9.78 -1.87 -16.26
C ILE A 184 -8.78 -0.77 -16.60
N ASP A 185 -8.18 -0.84 -17.80
CA ASP A 185 -7.09 0.06 -18.22
C ASP A 185 -7.47 1.54 -18.18
N CYS A 186 -8.75 1.87 -18.44
CA CYS A 186 -9.21 3.25 -18.42
C CYS A 186 -9.46 3.80 -17.01
N CYS A 187 -9.35 2.98 -15.96
CA CYS A 187 -9.53 3.45 -14.60
C CYS A 187 -8.48 4.51 -14.24
N CYS A 188 -8.90 5.55 -13.52
CA CYS A 188 -8.04 6.65 -13.09
C CYS A 188 -6.96 6.20 -12.08
N LEU A 189 -7.16 5.07 -11.42
CA LEU A 189 -6.22 4.47 -10.48
C LEU A 189 -6.29 2.94 -10.56
N ILE A 190 -5.15 2.30 -10.78
CA ILE A 190 -4.96 0.84 -10.70
C ILE A 190 -4.14 0.56 -9.45
N PRO A 191 -4.72 -0.03 -8.39
CA PRO A 191 -4.02 -0.28 -7.14
C PRO A 191 -3.13 -1.54 -7.21
N THR A 192 -2.48 -1.86 -6.09
CA THR A 192 -1.69 -3.09 -5.93
C THR A 192 -2.55 -4.32 -6.19
N TYR A 193 -1.94 -5.43 -6.62
CA TYR A 193 -2.63 -6.63 -7.10
C TYR A 193 -3.81 -7.08 -6.22
N CYS A 194 -3.59 -7.25 -4.92
CA CYS A 194 -4.60 -7.72 -3.97
C CYS A 194 -5.73 -6.72 -3.71
N ASP A 195 -5.49 -5.42 -3.89
CA ASP A 195 -6.52 -4.39 -3.68
C ASP A 195 -7.45 -4.28 -4.89
N ARG A 196 -7.08 -4.82 -6.06
CA ARG A 196 -7.78 -4.54 -7.31
C ARG A 196 -9.23 -5.03 -7.32
N ALA A 197 -9.50 -6.23 -6.80
CA ALA A 197 -10.85 -6.79 -6.81
C ALA A 197 -11.83 -5.95 -5.98
N SER A 198 -11.48 -5.67 -4.73
CA SER A 198 -12.31 -4.84 -3.85
C SER A 198 -12.35 -3.38 -4.26
N PHE A 199 -11.27 -2.85 -4.85
CA PHE A 199 -11.27 -1.52 -5.44
C PHE A 199 -12.21 -1.43 -6.64
N LEU A 200 -12.14 -2.37 -7.59
CA LEU A 200 -13.07 -2.43 -8.73
C LEU A 200 -14.51 -2.56 -8.26
N HIS A 201 -14.79 -3.45 -7.31
CA HIS A 201 -16.11 -3.58 -6.71
C HIS A 201 -16.57 -2.25 -6.08
N ALA A 202 -15.66 -1.49 -5.47
CA ALA A 202 -15.98 -0.17 -4.94
C ALA A 202 -16.24 0.87 -6.05
N VAL A 203 -15.48 0.91 -7.14
CA VAL A 203 -15.62 1.99 -8.15
C VAL A 203 -16.66 1.69 -9.24
N LEU A 204 -16.94 0.42 -9.53
CA LEU A 204 -17.96 0.02 -10.50
C LEU A 204 -19.36 0.39 -10.00
N THR A 205 -20.26 0.68 -10.95
CA THR A 205 -21.64 1.06 -10.64
C THR A 205 -22.39 -0.10 -9.98
N PRO A 206 -23.12 0.12 -8.86
CA PRO A 206 -23.84 -0.95 -8.17
C PRO A 206 -24.81 -1.74 -9.06
N SER A 207 -25.38 -1.11 -10.10
CA SER A 207 -26.28 -1.75 -11.06
C SER A 207 -25.64 -2.86 -11.89
N ILE A 208 -24.30 -2.95 -11.93
CA ILE A 208 -23.58 -4.05 -12.60
C ILE A 208 -23.78 -5.37 -11.82
N GLY A 209 -24.05 -5.30 -10.52
CA GLY A 209 -24.23 -6.49 -9.68
C GLY A 209 -22.97 -7.35 -9.59
N ALA A 210 -21.79 -6.72 -9.66
CA ALA A 210 -20.52 -7.44 -9.57
C ALA A 210 -20.30 -8.01 -8.17
N THR A 211 -19.73 -9.21 -8.10
CA THR A 211 -19.34 -9.86 -6.84
C THR A 211 -17.85 -10.18 -6.85
N SER A 212 -17.29 -10.34 -5.65
CA SER A 212 -15.87 -10.62 -5.46
C SER A 212 -15.70 -11.48 -4.20
N ASP A 213 -15.01 -12.61 -4.35
CA ASP A 213 -14.64 -13.49 -3.23
C ASP A 213 -13.29 -13.11 -2.59
N SER A 214 -12.72 -11.97 -2.98
CA SER A 214 -11.46 -11.47 -2.44
C SER A 214 -11.50 -11.34 -0.91
N SER A 215 -10.51 -11.93 -0.24
CA SER A 215 -10.29 -11.75 1.19
C SER A 215 -9.82 -10.33 1.56
N TRP A 216 -9.42 -9.53 0.57
CA TRP A 216 -8.89 -8.18 0.76
C TRP A 216 -9.98 -7.14 0.49
N THR A 217 -10.69 -6.73 1.55
CA THR A 217 -11.91 -5.91 1.45
C THR A 217 -11.71 -4.42 1.76
N ARG A 218 -10.51 -3.99 2.16
CA ARG A 218 -10.24 -2.64 2.69
C ARG A 218 -10.70 -1.47 1.80
N PRO A 219 -10.45 -1.44 0.48
CA PRO A 219 -11.00 -0.42 -0.41
C PRO A 219 -12.54 -0.34 -0.37
N LEU A 220 -13.22 -1.48 -0.38
CA LEU A 220 -14.68 -1.54 -0.34
C LEU A 220 -15.22 -1.06 1.02
N GLU A 221 -14.61 -1.51 2.12
CA GLU A 221 -14.93 -1.03 3.47
C GLU A 221 -14.78 0.49 3.59
N ALA A 222 -13.71 1.05 3.01
CA ALA A 222 -13.49 2.48 3.02
C ALA A 222 -14.60 3.24 2.26
N LYS A 223 -14.99 2.77 1.07
CA LYS A 223 -16.13 3.37 0.35
C LYS A 223 -17.40 3.30 1.19
N GLN A 224 -17.73 2.13 1.76
CA GLN A 224 -18.92 1.95 2.58
C GLN A 224 -18.93 2.90 3.79
N TYR A 225 -17.80 3.00 4.48
CA TYR A 225 -17.62 3.94 5.60
C TYR A 225 -17.82 5.39 5.18
N LEU A 226 -17.22 5.79 4.05
CA LEU A 226 -17.32 7.16 3.53
C LEU A 226 -18.76 7.49 3.11
N THR A 227 -19.44 6.58 2.41
CA THR A 227 -20.87 6.72 2.05
C THR A 227 -21.72 6.91 3.30
N GLN A 228 -21.56 6.05 4.30
CA GLN A 228 -22.30 6.14 5.56
C GLN A 228 -22.06 7.47 6.26
N LYS A 229 -20.78 7.88 6.41
CA LYS A 229 -20.43 9.12 7.12
C LYS A 229 -20.80 10.39 6.38
N LEU A 230 -20.90 10.33 5.06
CA LEU A 230 -21.46 11.42 4.27
C LEU A 230 -22.95 11.62 4.61
N ARG A 231 -23.74 10.54 4.74
CA ARG A 231 -25.18 10.61 5.08
C ARG A 231 -25.45 10.98 6.54
N GLU A 232 -24.56 10.61 7.45
CA GLU A 232 -24.63 10.97 8.88
C GLU A 232 -24.03 12.35 9.19
N GLY A 233 -23.34 12.95 8.22
CA GLY A 233 -22.60 14.19 8.41
C GLY A 233 -23.47 15.43 8.36
N GLU A 234 -22.88 16.56 8.75
CA GLU A 234 -23.52 17.89 8.75
C GLU A 234 -23.92 18.42 7.35
N LEU A 235 -23.43 17.78 6.28
CA LEU A 235 -23.80 18.10 4.90
C LEU A 235 -25.10 17.40 4.47
N ALA A 236 -25.59 16.45 5.27
CA ALA A 236 -26.83 15.74 5.05
C ALA A 236 -27.97 16.32 5.91
N SER A 237 -29.20 16.21 5.43
CA SER A 237 -30.41 16.45 6.21
C SER A 237 -31.30 15.22 6.12
N ALA A 238 -31.70 14.67 7.26
CA ALA A 238 -32.47 13.41 7.34
C ALA A 238 -31.85 12.24 6.54
N GLY A 239 -30.51 12.15 6.49
CA GLY A 239 -29.78 11.09 5.78
C GLY A 239 -29.62 11.31 4.27
N VAL A 240 -30.12 12.42 3.72
CA VAL A 240 -30.07 12.78 2.30
C VAL A 240 -29.07 13.92 2.09
N ILE A 241 -28.23 13.81 1.06
CA ILE A 241 -27.21 14.82 0.74
C ILE A 241 -27.60 15.52 -0.55
N GLY A 242 -28.40 16.57 -0.44
CA GLY A 242 -28.89 17.29 -1.62
C GLY A 242 -27.77 17.69 -2.60
N LEU A 243 -28.13 17.70 -3.89
CA LEU A 243 -27.26 17.93 -5.04
C LEU A 243 -26.13 18.97 -4.82
N GLU A 244 -26.45 20.11 -4.22
CA GLU A 244 -25.50 21.19 -4.04
C GLU A 244 -24.41 20.88 -3.01
N ASN A 245 -24.77 20.21 -1.91
CA ASN A 245 -23.79 19.75 -0.93
C ASN A 245 -22.91 18.63 -1.53
N LEU A 246 -23.51 17.74 -2.33
CA LEU A 246 -22.75 16.70 -3.02
C LEU A 246 -21.74 17.29 -4.02
N LYS A 247 -22.15 18.30 -4.80
CA LYS A 247 -21.25 19.08 -5.68
C LYS A 247 -20.13 19.77 -4.92
N ARG A 248 -20.41 20.30 -3.72
CA ARG A 248 -19.38 20.92 -2.85
C ARG A 248 -18.35 19.90 -2.37
N VAL A 249 -18.77 18.69 -1.98
CA VAL A 249 -17.84 17.60 -1.62
C VAL A 249 -16.98 17.22 -2.81
N ILE A 250 -17.58 16.97 -3.98
CA ILE A 250 -16.84 16.59 -5.19
C ILE A 250 -15.83 17.69 -5.58
N THR A 251 -16.25 18.96 -5.52
CA THR A 251 -15.36 20.11 -5.81
C THR A 251 -14.23 20.20 -4.78
N ALA A 252 -14.52 19.96 -3.50
CA ALA A 252 -13.51 19.94 -2.46
C ALA A 252 -12.44 18.88 -2.74
N VAL A 253 -12.85 17.65 -3.07
CA VAL A 253 -11.93 16.55 -3.42
C VAL A 253 -11.12 16.88 -4.66
N LEU A 254 -11.79 17.26 -5.75
CA LEU A 254 -11.12 17.39 -7.05
C LEU A 254 -10.20 18.62 -7.15
N ARG A 255 -10.56 19.73 -6.49
CA ARG A 255 -9.95 21.04 -6.75
C ARG A 255 -9.40 21.76 -5.53
N LYS A 256 -9.89 21.48 -4.32
CA LYS A 256 -9.44 22.16 -3.10
C LYS A 256 -8.43 21.36 -2.29
N ILE A 257 -8.34 20.06 -2.54
CA ILE A 257 -7.21 19.24 -2.10
C ILE A 257 -6.01 19.55 -2.99
N GLU A 258 -4.94 20.04 -2.37
CA GLU A 258 -3.68 20.35 -3.02
C GLU A 258 -2.61 19.31 -2.65
N TRP A 259 -1.92 18.82 -3.67
CA TRP A 259 -0.75 17.97 -3.55
C TRP A 259 0.51 18.77 -3.87
N LEU A 260 1.59 18.49 -3.15
CA LEU A 260 2.93 18.83 -3.61
C LEU A 260 3.44 17.67 -4.47
N TYR A 261 3.44 17.85 -5.78
CA TYR A 261 3.82 16.86 -6.79
C TYR A 261 5.33 16.84 -7.00
N PHE A 262 5.93 15.67 -6.78
CA PHE A 262 7.34 15.38 -7.00
C PHE A 262 7.48 14.41 -8.16
N PRO A 263 7.77 14.91 -9.39
CA PRO A 263 8.11 14.03 -10.49
C PRO A 263 9.50 13.43 -10.26
N LEU A 264 9.61 12.11 -10.39
CA LEU A 264 10.89 11.41 -10.41
C LEU A 264 11.43 11.37 -11.83
N ASP A 265 12.72 11.61 -11.96
CA ASP A 265 13.47 11.45 -13.20
C ASP A 265 14.24 10.14 -13.12
N VAL A 266 13.85 9.15 -13.91
CA VAL A 266 14.53 7.84 -13.99
C VAL A 266 15.27 7.65 -15.32
N GLY A 267 15.44 8.74 -16.09
CA GLY A 267 16.13 8.74 -17.38
C GLY A 267 17.51 9.42 -17.33
N GLY A 268 17.98 9.81 -16.15
CA GLY A 268 19.24 10.54 -15.92
C GLY A 268 20.51 9.70 -16.05
N LYS A 269 20.40 8.39 -16.35
CA LYS A 269 21.52 7.46 -16.61
C LYS A 269 22.45 7.31 -15.40
N HIS A 270 21.87 7.20 -14.20
CA HIS A 270 22.63 6.84 -13.02
C HIS A 270 22.78 5.30 -12.96
N ASP A 271 23.94 4.80 -13.40
CA ASP A 271 24.24 3.34 -13.42
C ASP A 271 24.51 2.73 -12.03
N ASP A 272 24.35 3.51 -10.96
CA ASP A 272 24.66 3.12 -9.57
C ASP A 272 23.43 2.66 -8.77
N GLY A 273 22.22 2.68 -9.36
CA GLY A 273 20.97 2.32 -8.67
C GLY A 273 20.23 3.49 -8.02
N THR A 274 20.73 4.73 -8.12
CA THR A 274 20.07 5.93 -7.60
C THR A 274 18.68 6.17 -8.22
N GLU A 275 18.45 5.66 -9.43
CA GLU A 275 17.17 5.76 -10.17
C GLU A 275 16.24 4.55 -9.95
N ASP A 276 16.65 3.56 -9.15
CA ASP A 276 15.83 2.39 -8.86
C ASP A 276 14.64 2.78 -7.96
N LEU A 277 13.43 2.47 -8.41
CA LEU A 277 12.20 2.90 -7.76
C LEU A 277 11.99 2.30 -6.37
N GLU A 278 12.48 1.09 -6.13
CA GLU A 278 12.39 0.45 -4.82
C GLU A 278 13.38 1.04 -3.85
N ILE A 279 14.59 1.36 -4.31
CA ILE A 279 15.61 2.06 -3.51
C ILE A 279 15.11 3.46 -3.16
N ILE A 280 14.56 4.20 -4.13
CA ILE A 280 13.95 5.51 -3.88
C ILE A 280 12.83 5.37 -2.86
N PHE A 281 11.94 4.40 -3.03
CA PHE A 281 10.85 4.14 -2.11
C PHE A 281 11.32 3.88 -0.67
N GLU A 282 12.32 3.01 -0.47
CA GLU A 282 12.91 2.73 0.84
C GLU A 282 13.52 4.01 1.46
N ARG A 283 14.23 4.82 0.67
CA ARG A 283 14.79 6.10 1.11
C ARG A 283 13.71 7.13 1.48
N LEU A 284 12.59 7.14 0.76
CA LEU A 284 11.45 7.98 1.10
C LEU A 284 10.83 7.57 2.43
N ALA A 285 10.69 6.27 2.67
CA ALA A 285 10.19 5.76 3.95
C ALA A 285 11.15 6.06 5.10
N LEU A 286 12.46 5.91 4.91
CA LEU A 286 13.52 6.30 5.87
C LEU A 286 13.43 7.77 6.24
N ARG A 287 13.37 8.65 5.24
CA ARG A 287 13.22 10.08 5.48
C ARG A 287 11.95 10.39 6.26
N ASP A 288 10.83 9.77 5.91
CA ASP A 288 9.56 10.02 6.60
C ASP A 288 9.61 9.54 8.06
N ALA A 289 10.27 8.41 8.34
CA ALA A 289 10.48 7.92 9.69
C ALA A 289 11.39 8.85 10.54
N MET A 290 12.43 9.43 9.93
CA MET A 290 13.43 10.27 10.61
C MET A 290 12.97 11.71 10.86
N PHE A 291 12.30 12.32 9.88
CA PHE A 291 12.05 13.78 9.89
C PHE A 291 10.58 14.17 10.13
N CYS A 292 9.62 13.22 10.19
CA CYS A 292 8.17 13.54 10.18
C CYS A 292 7.33 13.13 11.43
N ARG A 293 7.90 12.80 12.60
CA ARG A 293 7.09 12.50 13.84
C ARG A 293 6.99 13.72 14.80
N PRO A 294 5.87 13.99 15.56
CA PRO A 294 4.40 13.82 15.35
C PRO A 294 3.57 15.10 15.80
N PRO A 295 2.18 15.19 15.93
CA PRO A 295 1.10 14.18 16.07
C PRO A 295 0.19 14.10 14.82
N SER A 296 -0.13 12.93 14.27
CA SER A 296 -0.73 11.75 14.90
C SER A 296 -0.34 10.47 14.14
N LYS A 297 -0.30 9.32 14.83
CA LYS A 297 -0.10 7.98 14.25
C LYS A 297 -1.12 7.64 13.12
N SER A 298 -2.14 8.46 12.91
CA SER A 298 -3.21 8.26 11.93
C SER A 298 -3.03 9.02 10.60
N GLN A 299 -2.00 9.84 10.39
CA GLN A 299 -1.76 10.43 9.05
C GLN A 299 -0.74 9.64 8.23
N TYR A 300 0.15 8.94 8.92
CA TYR A 300 1.18 8.09 8.34
C TYR A 300 0.97 6.69 8.89
N ALA A 301 0.19 5.87 8.18
CA ALA A 301 0.23 4.44 8.45
C ALA A 301 1.66 3.99 8.10
N GLU A 302 2.45 3.66 9.12
CA GLU A 302 3.83 3.20 8.97
C GLU A 302 3.85 1.94 8.10
N MET A 303 4.91 1.79 7.30
CA MET A 303 5.15 0.55 6.58
C MET A 303 5.58 -0.54 7.56
N ALA A 304 5.04 -1.75 7.39
CA ALA A 304 5.41 -2.86 8.24
C ALA A 304 6.77 -3.42 7.80
N SER A 305 7.48 -4.05 8.74
CA SER A 305 8.73 -4.78 8.49
C SER A 305 8.59 -5.76 7.33
N VAL A 306 7.43 -6.40 7.27
CA VAL A 306 7.03 -7.36 6.24
C VAL A 306 7.01 -6.76 4.84
N ASP A 307 6.57 -5.51 4.68
CA ASP A 307 6.52 -4.85 3.37
C ASP A 307 7.94 -4.67 2.79
N PHE A 308 8.89 -4.26 3.64
CA PHE A 308 10.30 -4.10 3.24
C PHE A 308 10.97 -5.44 2.96
N ILE A 309 10.71 -6.46 3.77
CA ILE A 309 11.23 -7.82 3.55
C ILE A 309 10.73 -8.38 2.22
N ARG A 310 9.43 -8.26 1.95
CA ARG A 310 8.83 -8.64 0.67
C ARG A 310 9.52 -7.93 -0.50
N ASN A 311 9.70 -6.62 -0.41
CA ASN A 311 10.35 -5.84 -1.47
C ASN A 311 11.80 -6.26 -1.66
N LEU A 312 12.54 -6.51 -0.57
CA LEU A 312 13.92 -7.00 -0.64
C LEU A 312 14.03 -8.32 -1.42
N MET A 313 13.07 -9.22 -1.26
CA MET A 313 13.04 -10.49 -1.98
C MET A 313 12.55 -10.35 -3.44
N LEU A 314 11.57 -9.48 -3.69
CA LEU A 314 11.00 -9.27 -5.03
C LEU A 314 11.83 -8.32 -5.91
N GLY A 315 12.66 -7.45 -5.31
CA GLY A 315 13.46 -6.42 -5.99
C GLY A 315 14.42 -6.95 -7.04
N GLY A 316 14.79 -8.23 -6.93
CA GLY A 316 15.56 -8.95 -7.94
C GLY A 316 14.89 -9.07 -9.31
N PHE A 317 13.57 -9.00 -9.35
CA PHE A 317 12.76 -9.34 -10.52
C PHE A 317 12.12 -8.11 -11.20
N VAL A 318 12.25 -6.92 -10.60
CA VAL A 318 11.43 -5.75 -10.93
C VAL A 318 11.83 -5.01 -12.21
N LYS A 319 12.95 -5.38 -12.84
CA LYS A 319 13.25 -4.97 -14.22
C LYS A 319 12.13 -5.37 -15.20
N LYS A 320 11.32 -6.38 -14.85
CA LYS A 320 10.09 -6.75 -15.55
C LYS A 320 8.97 -6.97 -14.53
N GLU A 321 7.98 -6.06 -14.50
CA GLU A 321 6.85 -6.11 -13.56
C GLU A 321 6.12 -7.45 -13.65
N GLU A 322 6.06 -8.06 -14.83
CA GLU A 322 5.42 -9.36 -15.06
C GLU A 322 6.11 -10.49 -14.29
N ILE A 323 7.44 -10.51 -14.27
CA ILE A 323 8.22 -11.52 -13.53
C ILE A 323 8.07 -11.29 -12.03
N ALA A 324 8.16 -10.05 -11.57
CA ALA A 324 7.95 -9.72 -10.17
C ALA A 324 6.54 -10.11 -9.70
N LEU A 325 5.53 -9.90 -10.55
CA LEU A 325 4.15 -10.28 -10.29
C LEU A 325 3.98 -11.81 -10.26
N GLU A 326 4.62 -12.54 -11.17
CA GLU A 326 4.64 -14.00 -11.18
C GLU A 326 5.27 -14.54 -9.90
N MET A 327 6.46 -14.05 -9.51
CA MET A 327 7.13 -14.44 -8.27
C MET A 327 6.29 -14.12 -7.03
N TYR A 328 5.65 -12.95 -7.01
CA TYR A 328 4.71 -12.58 -5.95
C TYR A 328 3.55 -13.57 -5.86
N LYS A 329 2.88 -13.88 -6.98
CA LYS A 329 1.72 -14.78 -7.02
C LYS A 329 2.08 -16.22 -6.64
N THR A 330 3.23 -16.71 -7.11
CA THR A 330 3.64 -18.10 -6.93
C THR A 330 4.13 -18.34 -5.51
N TRP A 331 4.93 -17.43 -4.95
CA TRP A 331 5.68 -17.72 -3.72
C TRP A 331 5.33 -16.82 -2.53
N TRP A 332 4.92 -15.57 -2.74
CA TRP A 332 4.64 -14.67 -1.61
C TRP A 332 3.16 -14.62 -1.24
N LEU A 333 2.27 -14.53 -2.22
CA LEU A 333 0.82 -14.45 -2.04
C LEU A 333 0.24 -15.63 -1.22
N PRO A 334 0.72 -16.89 -1.38
CA PRO A 334 0.27 -17.99 -0.51
C PRO A 334 0.58 -17.75 0.97
N ILE A 335 1.74 -17.15 1.30
CA ILE A 335 2.12 -16.81 2.67
C ILE A 335 1.16 -15.75 3.23
N GLU A 336 0.90 -14.68 2.47
CA GLU A 336 -0.04 -13.62 2.89
C GLU A 336 -1.47 -14.15 3.07
N THR A 337 -1.89 -15.05 2.19
CA THR A 337 -3.22 -15.67 2.24
C THR A 337 -3.39 -16.51 3.51
N GLN A 338 -2.39 -17.33 3.85
CA GLN A 338 -2.44 -18.13 5.07
C GLN A 338 -2.34 -17.26 6.32
N ALA A 339 -1.49 -16.24 6.32
CA ALA A 339 -1.41 -15.29 7.41
C ALA A 339 -2.74 -14.56 7.64
N GLY A 340 -3.43 -14.15 6.56
CA GLY A 340 -4.76 -13.54 6.63
C GLY A 340 -5.80 -14.48 7.26
N LYS A 341 -5.80 -15.76 6.87
CA LYS A 341 -6.70 -16.77 7.46
C LYS A 341 -6.41 -16.99 8.96
N SER A 342 -5.14 -17.14 9.33
CA SER A 342 -4.74 -17.29 10.75
C SER A 342 -5.09 -16.04 11.56
N ALA A 343 -4.87 -14.85 11.00
CA ALA A 343 -5.23 -13.58 11.64
C ALA A 343 -6.74 -13.48 11.90
N ALA A 344 -7.58 -13.87 10.94
CA ALA A 344 -9.03 -13.89 11.10
C ALA A 344 -9.49 -14.90 12.18
N GLN A 345 -8.87 -16.09 12.23
CA GLN A 345 -9.18 -17.11 13.24
C GLN A 345 -8.79 -16.69 14.67
N GLU A 346 -7.66 -16.00 14.81
CA GLU A 346 -7.09 -15.60 16.10
C GLU A 346 -7.44 -14.15 16.50
N ASN A 347 -8.25 -13.45 15.70
CA ASN A 347 -8.56 -12.03 15.86
C ASN A 347 -7.30 -11.15 16.03
N LYS A 348 -6.28 -11.43 15.22
CA LYS A 348 -4.99 -10.72 15.19
C LYS A 348 -4.85 -9.84 13.95
N ASP A 349 -3.84 -8.98 13.94
CA ASP A 349 -3.44 -8.27 12.73
C ASP A 349 -2.63 -9.18 11.79
N GLY A 350 -2.95 -9.18 10.50
CA GLY A 350 -2.26 -10.02 9.51
C GLY A 350 -0.78 -9.67 9.34
N GLY A 351 -0.40 -8.39 9.55
CA GLY A 351 0.99 -7.96 9.58
C GLY A 351 1.72 -8.57 10.77
N GLU A 352 1.12 -8.58 11.96
CA GLU A 352 1.69 -9.22 13.15
C GLU A 352 1.92 -10.73 12.94
N VAL A 353 0.99 -11.42 12.28
CA VAL A 353 1.16 -12.85 11.95
C VAL A 353 2.34 -13.08 11.01
N LEU A 354 2.50 -12.22 9.99
CA LEU A 354 3.62 -12.29 9.04
C LEU A 354 4.96 -11.95 9.70
N GLU A 355 5.00 -10.96 10.60
CA GLU A 355 6.20 -10.65 11.38
C GLU A 355 6.64 -11.88 12.18
N ASN A 356 5.76 -12.46 13.00
CA ASN A 356 6.06 -13.67 13.79
C ASN A 356 6.59 -14.84 12.94
N LEU A 357 6.06 -15.04 11.73
CA LEU A 357 6.54 -16.06 10.79
C LEU A 357 7.98 -15.77 10.36
N LEU A 358 8.30 -14.53 9.99
CA LEU A 358 9.64 -14.15 9.54
C LEU A 358 10.65 -14.19 10.69
N GLU A 359 10.23 -13.85 11.92
CA GLU A 359 11.05 -14.05 13.12
C GLU A 359 11.38 -15.54 13.31
N ALA A 360 10.35 -16.40 13.23
CA ALA A 360 10.52 -17.84 13.36
C ALA A 360 11.42 -18.42 12.26
N PHE A 361 11.34 -17.90 11.04
CA PHE A 361 12.21 -18.26 9.94
C PHE A 361 13.68 -17.92 10.25
N LEU A 362 13.98 -16.69 10.70
CA LEU A 362 15.35 -16.30 11.07
C LEU A 362 15.91 -17.13 12.24
N VAL A 363 15.04 -17.47 13.20
CA VAL A 363 15.38 -18.37 14.31
C VAL A 363 15.74 -19.76 13.81
N GLU A 364 14.99 -20.34 12.87
CA GLU A 364 15.30 -21.64 12.25
C GLU A 364 16.67 -21.60 11.55
N GLU A 365 16.94 -20.51 10.84
CA GLU A 365 18.19 -20.27 10.10
C GLU A 365 19.40 -20.00 11.00
N GLY A 366 19.21 -19.95 12.33
CA GLY A 366 20.29 -19.87 13.30
C GLY A 366 20.78 -18.46 13.60
N LEU A 367 20.06 -17.41 13.19
CA LEU A 367 20.40 -16.04 13.56
C LEU A 367 19.96 -15.75 15.02
N PRO A 368 20.84 -15.15 15.84
CA PRO A 368 20.47 -14.72 17.17
C PRO A 368 19.52 -13.53 17.06
N VAL A 369 18.39 -13.60 17.75
CA VAL A 369 17.43 -12.51 17.76
C VAL A 369 17.31 -11.94 19.18
N GLY A 370 18.13 -10.89 19.42
CA GLY A 370 18.10 -9.97 20.57
C GLY A 370 18.41 -10.54 21.97
N GLU A 371 19.59 -10.21 22.52
CA GLU A 371 19.80 -10.11 23.97
C GLU A 371 19.32 -8.73 24.46
N GLU A 372 18.57 -8.66 25.57
CA GLU A 372 18.33 -7.40 26.29
C GLU A 372 19.60 -7.01 27.05
N GLU A 373 20.32 -5.98 26.60
CA GLU A 373 21.23 -5.26 27.52
C GLU A 373 20.39 -4.43 28.49
N LYS A 374 20.42 -4.80 29.77
CA LYS A 374 19.95 -3.95 30.87
C LYS A 374 20.92 -2.78 31.08
N GLY A 375 20.90 -1.80 30.17
CA GLY A 375 21.69 -0.58 30.26
C GLY A 375 20.80 0.65 30.37
N GLY A 376 20.69 1.22 31.57
CA GLY A 376 20.06 2.52 31.77
C GLY A 376 20.91 3.64 31.17
N GLY A 377 20.62 4.02 29.93
CA GLY A 377 21.24 5.17 29.27
C GLY A 377 20.42 5.59 28.06
N THR A 378 20.04 6.85 28.00
CA THR A 378 19.38 7.45 26.82
C THR A 378 20.31 7.32 25.61
N PRO A 379 19.94 6.63 24.52
CA PRO A 379 20.85 6.42 23.41
C PRO A 379 21.04 7.72 22.61
N SER A 380 22.29 8.03 22.28
CA SER A 380 22.68 9.10 21.36
C SER A 380 22.42 8.64 19.92
N ILE A 381 21.72 9.46 19.12
CA ILE A 381 21.34 9.16 17.74
C ILE A 381 22.57 9.25 16.84
N TYR A 382 23.14 8.11 16.42
CA TYR A 382 24.16 8.03 15.37
C TYR A 382 23.82 6.95 14.32
N HIS A 383 24.49 7.06 13.16
CA HIS A 383 24.23 6.41 11.86
C HIS A 383 23.94 4.90 11.84
N SER A 384 24.36 4.13 12.86
CA SER A 384 24.14 2.67 12.97
C SER A 384 22.72 2.28 13.40
N ASP A 385 21.95 3.21 13.99
CA ASP A 385 20.56 2.96 14.41
C ASP A 385 19.53 3.36 13.35
N ILE A 386 19.96 4.03 12.27
CA ILE A 386 19.07 4.46 11.17
C ILE A 386 18.51 3.26 10.40
N SER A 387 19.28 2.18 10.24
CA SER A 387 18.81 0.95 9.58
C SER A 387 17.73 0.21 10.38
N LYS A 388 17.65 0.43 11.71
CA LYS A 388 16.62 -0.12 12.60
C LYS A 388 15.35 0.74 12.64
N MET A 389 15.37 1.96 12.10
CA MET A 389 14.22 2.89 12.15
C MET A 389 13.12 2.55 11.13
N VAL A 390 13.46 1.90 10.02
CA VAL A 390 12.50 1.49 8.98
C VAL A 390 12.41 -0.02 8.95
N GLY A 391 11.18 -0.55 9.11
CA GLY A 391 10.95 -1.99 9.21
C GLY A 391 11.50 -2.64 10.49
N GLY A 392 11.96 -1.85 11.46
CA GLY A 392 12.40 -2.34 12.77
C GLY A 392 13.61 -3.27 12.74
N ASP A 393 13.87 -3.91 13.89
CA ASP A 393 14.96 -4.88 14.02
C ASP A 393 14.78 -6.08 13.09
N LEU A 394 13.54 -6.52 12.87
CA LEU A 394 13.23 -7.66 12.00
C LEU A 394 13.72 -7.43 10.56
N TYR A 395 13.46 -6.26 9.98
CA TYR A 395 13.96 -5.97 8.63
C TYR A 395 15.50 -5.92 8.58
N ALA A 396 16.14 -5.33 9.59
CA ALA A 396 17.60 -5.28 9.68
C ALA A 396 18.23 -6.68 9.73
N TYR A 397 17.75 -7.55 10.63
CA TYR A 397 18.22 -8.94 10.73
C TYR A 397 17.96 -9.72 9.44
N PHE A 398 16.80 -9.53 8.83
CA PHE A 398 16.49 -10.20 7.56
C PHE A 398 17.42 -9.74 6.45
N ARG A 399 17.72 -8.44 6.35
CA ARG A 399 18.68 -7.89 5.38
C ARG A 399 20.09 -8.46 5.56
N ASP A 400 20.54 -8.63 6.79
CA ASP A 400 21.81 -9.29 7.09
C ASP A 400 21.77 -10.75 6.62
N TYR A 401 20.70 -11.49 6.92
CA TYR A 401 20.52 -12.85 6.43
C TYR A 401 20.56 -12.92 4.89
N VAL A 402 19.84 -12.05 4.20
CA VAL A 402 19.83 -12.00 2.73
C VAL A 402 21.24 -11.72 2.17
N THR A 403 22.02 -10.87 2.84
CA THR A 403 23.40 -10.58 2.45
C THR A 403 24.27 -11.84 2.54
N HIS A 404 24.18 -12.61 3.63
CA HIS A 404 24.92 -13.87 3.79
C HIS A 404 24.43 -14.95 2.81
N ALA A 405 23.12 -15.04 2.55
CA ALA A 405 22.55 -15.97 1.58
C ALA A 405 23.10 -15.70 0.17
N LYS A 406 23.18 -14.43 -0.23
CA LYS A 406 23.81 -13.99 -1.48
C LYS A 406 25.29 -14.39 -1.56
N GLU A 407 26.06 -14.14 -0.49
CA GLU A 407 27.49 -14.47 -0.43
C GLU A 407 27.72 -15.99 -0.50
N SER A 408 26.77 -16.78 -0.01
CA SER A 408 26.75 -18.24 -0.10
C SER A 408 26.33 -18.77 -1.49
N GLY A 409 26.00 -17.88 -2.43
CA GLY A 409 25.65 -18.24 -3.81
C GLY A 409 24.19 -18.62 -4.04
N MET A 410 23.33 -18.59 -3.01
CA MET A 410 21.88 -18.71 -3.16
C MET A 410 21.36 -17.59 -4.07
N SER A 411 20.28 -17.79 -4.81
CA SER A 411 19.58 -16.79 -5.61
C SER A 411 18.38 -16.19 -4.86
N SER A 412 17.84 -15.07 -5.32
CA SER A 412 16.64 -14.47 -4.71
C SER A 412 15.40 -15.36 -4.87
N GLU A 413 15.32 -16.11 -5.96
CA GLU A 413 14.25 -17.09 -6.20
C GLU A 413 14.33 -18.24 -5.19
N GLU A 414 15.52 -18.82 -5.00
CA GLU A 414 15.74 -19.87 -4.00
C GLU A 414 15.42 -19.39 -2.59
N LEU A 415 15.78 -18.15 -2.23
CA LEU A 415 15.39 -17.58 -0.94
C LEU A 415 13.86 -17.49 -0.82
N LEU A 416 13.19 -16.97 -1.85
CA LEU A 416 11.74 -16.79 -1.83
C LEU A 416 11.01 -18.14 -1.72
N ILE A 417 11.47 -19.17 -2.43
CA ILE A 417 11.00 -20.56 -2.32
C ILE A 417 11.22 -21.08 -0.90
N LYS A 418 12.38 -20.84 -0.31
CA LYS A 418 12.73 -21.31 1.03
C LYS A 418 11.84 -20.67 2.11
N VAL A 419 11.59 -19.36 2.02
CA VAL A 419 10.67 -18.65 2.91
C VAL A 419 9.24 -19.14 2.72
N HIS A 420 8.82 -19.38 1.46
CA HIS A 420 7.51 -19.95 1.15
C HIS A 420 7.32 -21.35 1.77
N ASP A 421 8.27 -22.26 1.56
CA ASP A 421 8.21 -23.61 2.11
C ASP A 421 8.13 -23.59 3.64
N PHE A 422 8.98 -22.78 4.29
CA PHE A 422 8.91 -22.59 5.73
C PHE A 422 7.55 -22.04 6.16
N GLY A 423 7.06 -20.99 5.51
CA GLY A 423 5.83 -20.32 5.90
C GLY A 423 4.59 -21.19 5.71
N VAL A 424 4.36 -21.67 4.48
CA VAL A 424 3.15 -22.39 4.10
C VAL A 424 3.17 -23.83 4.57
N ASN A 425 4.26 -24.55 4.28
CA ASN A 425 4.31 -26.01 4.47
C ASN A 425 4.76 -26.41 5.88
N ARG A 426 5.36 -25.50 6.65
CA ARG A 426 5.84 -25.79 8.00
C ARG A 426 5.16 -24.98 9.08
N TYR A 427 5.22 -23.65 9.00
CA TYR A 427 4.71 -22.73 10.01
C TYR A 427 3.18 -22.79 10.10
N PHE A 428 2.47 -22.48 9.00
CA PHE A 428 1.00 -22.52 8.98
C PHE A 428 0.43 -23.95 8.97
N ALA A 429 1.18 -24.93 8.49
CA ALA A 429 0.82 -26.35 8.62
C ALA A 429 0.96 -26.89 10.05
N GLY A 430 1.53 -26.11 10.98
CA GLY A 430 1.67 -26.49 12.39
C GLY A 430 2.73 -27.58 12.64
N THR A 431 3.60 -27.86 11.67
CA THR A 431 4.71 -28.82 11.81
C THR A 431 5.98 -28.16 12.33
N TYR A 432 6.08 -26.83 12.24
CA TYR A 432 7.11 -26.07 12.94
C TYR A 432 6.91 -26.13 14.46
N ARG A 433 8.02 -26.36 15.18
CA ARG A 433 8.09 -26.37 16.64
C ARG A 433 9.25 -25.47 17.04
N ALA A 434 8.93 -24.28 17.54
CA ALA A 434 9.94 -23.37 18.04
C ALA A 434 10.77 -24.07 19.14
N ASP A 435 12.09 -24.04 19.01
CA ASP A 435 12.97 -24.48 20.08
C ASP A 435 12.77 -23.54 21.28
N LYS A 436 12.27 -24.06 22.40
CA LYS A 436 11.98 -23.29 23.62
C LYS A 436 13.20 -22.55 24.17
N LYS A 437 14.42 -22.89 23.72
CA LYS A 437 15.67 -22.23 24.08
C LYS A 437 15.98 -20.97 23.26
N ARG A 438 15.41 -20.80 22.06
CA ARG A 438 15.58 -19.60 21.23
C ARG A 438 14.43 -18.63 21.53
N LYS A 439 14.75 -17.53 22.23
CA LYS A 439 13.75 -16.53 22.69
C LYS A 439 13.21 -15.71 21.50
N LYS A 440 11.95 -15.27 21.63
CA LYS A 440 11.30 -14.34 20.70
C LYS A 440 12.07 -13.03 20.63
N ILE A 441 12.00 -12.36 19.48
CA ILE A 441 12.44 -10.96 19.37
C ILE A 441 11.71 -10.17 20.45
N SER A 442 12.44 -9.43 21.29
CA SER A 442 11.83 -8.29 21.93
C SER A 442 11.57 -7.30 20.79
N VAL A 443 10.36 -7.35 20.23
CA VAL A 443 9.84 -6.18 19.54
C VAL A 443 9.98 -5.09 20.59
N ALA A 444 10.99 -4.23 20.47
CA ALA A 444 10.99 -2.98 21.18
C ALA A 444 9.61 -2.43 20.86
N LYS A 445 8.72 -2.37 21.87
CA LYS A 445 7.42 -1.74 21.72
C LYS A 445 7.73 -0.43 21.01
N GLY A 446 7.46 -0.33 19.71
CA GLY A 446 7.79 0.86 18.95
C GLY A 446 7.08 1.97 19.70
N TYR A 447 7.86 2.80 20.40
CA TYR A 447 7.42 3.65 21.52
C TYR A 447 6.02 3.29 22.05
N GLY A 448 6.01 2.48 23.11
CA GLY A 448 4.82 1.91 23.74
C GLY A 448 3.55 2.76 23.63
N ARG A 449 2.44 2.05 23.40
CA ARG A 449 1.03 2.46 23.56
C ARG A 449 0.69 2.98 24.99
N GLY A 450 1.57 3.71 25.64
CA GLY A 450 1.38 4.29 26.96
C GLY A 450 2.26 5.53 27.07
N GLY A 451 1.66 6.69 26.81
CA GLY A 451 2.24 7.97 27.14
C GLY A 451 1.14 8.78 27.81
N SER A 452 1.24 8.89 29.13
CA SER A 452 0.62 9.96 29.90
C SER A 452 0.69 11.27 29.13
N GLY A 453 -0.41 12.01 29.09
CA GLY A 453 -0.55 13.25 28.32
C GLY A 453 0.68 14.13 28.47
N LEU A 454 1.44 14.26 27.38
CA LEU A 454 2.40 15.35 27.22
C LEU A 454 1.56 16.60 27.05
N GLU A 455 1.69 17.51 28.01
CA GLU A 455 1.01 18.79 28.02
C GLU A 455 1.22 19.52 26.70
N LEU A 456 0.13 20.07 26.16
CA LEU A 456 0.05 20.76 24.89
C LEU A 456 0.97 21.99 24.89
N GLY A 457 2.19 21.82 24.38
CA GLY A 457 3.02 22.94 23.92
C GLY A 457 2.33 23.67 22.77
N GLY A 458 2.50 25.00 22.71
CA GLY A 458 1.82 25.86 21.73
C GLY A 458 2.07 25.46 20.27
N SER A 459 1.20 25.92 19.37
CA SER A 459 1.29 25.63 17.93
C SER A 459 1.97 26.75 17.13
N ARG A 460 2.81 26.40 16.14
CA ARG A 460 3.45 27.34 15.21
C ARG A 460 2.92 27.11 13.79
N LYS A 461 2.43 28.17 13.15
CA LYS A 461 2.09 28.13 11.72
C LYS A 461 3.35 28.13 10.88
N CYS A 462 3.44 27.20 9.93
CA CYS A 462 4.53 27.22 8.96
C CYS A 462 4.41 28.46 8.06
N PRO A 463 5.51 29.21 7.86
CA PRO A 463 5.49 30.40 7.02
C PRO A 463 5.19 30.10 5.54
N ARG A 464 5.37 28.84 5.10
CA ARG A 464 5.24 28.41 3.71
C ARG A 464 3.90 27.75 3.41
N CYS A 465 3.50 26.80 4.26
CA CYS A 465 2.33 25.95 4.06
C CYS A 465 1.12 26.41 4.91
N GLN A 466 1.32 27.37 5.84
CA GLN A 466 0.35 27.84 6.85
C GLN A 466 -0.20 26.74 7.79
N PHE A 467 0.29 25.50 7.64
CA PHE A 467 -0.07 24.37 8.47
C PHE A 467 0.38 24.61 9.91
N SER A 468 -0.50 24.27 10.85
CA SER A 468 -0.22 24.37 12.28
C SER A 468 0.63 23.18 12.70
N ASN A 469 1.88 23.44 13.05
CA ASN A 469 2.80 22.44 13.56
C ASN A 469 2.87 22.54 15.08
N ASP A 470 3.25 21.44 15.72
CA ASP A 470 3.75 21.49 17.08
C ASP A 470 4.98 22.43 17.15
N ALA A 471 5.12 23.23 18.20
CA ALA A 471 6.27 24.13 18.34
C ALA A 471 7.62 23.38 18.36
N SER A 472 7.63 22.10 18.72
CA SER A 472 8.82 21.24 18.70
C SER A 472 9.18 20.67 17.32
N ALA A 473 8.32 20.82 16.30
CA ALA A 473 8.56 20.28 14.97
C ALA A 473 9.70 21.02 14.25
N GLN A 474 10.74 20.28 13.84
CA GLN A 474 11.90 20.82 13.10
C GLN A 474 11.60 21.18 11.63
N VAL A 475 10.52 20.63 11.05
CA VAL A 475 10.04 20.90 9.67
C VAL A 475 8.51 21.00 9.64
N CYS A 476 7.91 21.71 8.67
CA CYS A 476 6.44 21.69 8.49
C CYS A 476 6.01 20.26 8.15
N THR A 477 5.21 19.60 8.97
CA THR A 477 4.76 18.21 8.75
C THR A 477 3.78 18.06 7.58
N ALA A 478 3.31 19.16 7.00
CA ALA A 478 2.44 19.17 5.82
C ALA A 478 3.13 19.55 4.50
N CYS A 479 4.29 20.18 4.53
CA CYS A 479 5.06 20.52 3.32
C CYS A 479 6.52 20.05 3.36
N ASN A 480 6.95 19.49 4.50
CA ASN A 480 8.27 18.93 4.80
C ASN A 480 9.44 19.87 4.46
N LEU A 481 9.22 21.18 4.61
CA LEU A 481 10.24 22.20 4.42
C LEU A 481 10.58 22.81 5.77
N GLN A 482 11.87 23.07 6.00
CA GLN A 482 12.33 23.80 7.17
C GLN A 482 11.67 25.19 7.17
N PRO A 483 11.13 25.66 8.31
CA PRO A 483 10.84 27.07 8.45
C PRO A 483 12.17 27.83 8.33
N ILE A 484 12.26 28.70 7.31
CA ILE A 484 13.39 29.64 7.15
C ILE A 484 13.46 30.53 8.39
#